data_AF-A0A242BDX0-F1
#
_entry.id   AF-A0A242BDX0-F1
#
_cell.length_a   1.000
_cell.length_b   1.000
_cell.length_c   1.000
_cell.angle_alpha   90.00
_cell.angle_beta   90.00
_cell.angle_gamma   90.00
#
_symmetry.space_group_name_H-M   'P 1'
#
loop_
_entity.id
_entity.type
_entity.pdbx_description
1 polymer ?
#
loop_
_entity_poly.entity_id
_entity_poly.type
_entity_poly.pdbx_seq_one_letter_code
_entity_poly.pdbx_strand_id
1 'polypeptide(L)'
;MSKEERSVECYILGQRNEYGMVEWLVDDVVRERQVLESYLYQTGYVCEYADREYWKYRLKTSNQVDFYIRKIVVPADDKKQLGSRHVDKGV
;
A
#
# COMPACT_ATOMS: atom_id res chain seq x y z
N MET A 1 21.95 26.08 8.77
CA MET A 1 21.66 24.72 9.27
C MET A 1 20.60 24.14 8.35
N SER A 2 20.95 23.12 7.57
CA SER A 2 20.06 22.47 6.62
C SER A 2 18.87 21.86 7.37
N LYS A 3 17.66 22.23 6.96
CA LYS A 3 16.44 21.50 7.32
C LYS A 3 16.70 20.07 6.86
N GLU A 4 17.00 19.16 7.79
CA GLU A 4 17.01 17.73 7.48
C GLU A 4 15.61 17.43 6.97
N GLU A 5 15.49 17.13 5.68
CA GLU A 5 14.27 16.62 5.07
C GLU A 5 13.93 15.35 5.83
N ARG A 6 13.02 15.47 6.80
CA ARG A 6 12.56 14.33 7.58
C ARG A 6 11.84 13.42 6.59
N SER A 7 12.28 12.19 6.46
CA SER A 7 11.60 11.19 5.64
C SER A 7 10.88 10.20 6.55
N VAL A 8 9.75 9.67 6.09
CA VAL A 8 8.95 8.70 6.84
C VAL A 8 8.86 7.41 6.04
N GLU A 9 9.06 6.28 6.72
CA GLU A 9 8.82 4.96 6.14
C GLU A 9 7.31 4.69 6.09
N CYS A 10 6.83 4.33 4.91
CA CYS A 10 5.44 3.98 4.63
C CYS A 10 5.38 2.70 3.78
N TYR A 11 4.16 2.26 3.50
CA TYR A 11 3.86 1.09 2.70
C TYR A 11 2.80 1.44 1.67
N ILE A 12 2.93 0.89 0.47
CA ILE A 12 2.00 1.10 -0.63
C ILE A 12 1.48 -0.24 -1.14
N LEU A 13 0.20 -0.27 -1.49
CA LEU A 13 -0.44 -1.41 -2.14
C LEU A 13 -0.21 -1.36 -3.65
N GLY A 14 0.12 -2.50 -4.25
CA GLY A 14 0.16 -2.68 -5.69
C GLY A 14 -0.75 -3.82 -6.12
N GLN A 15 -1.35 -3.70 -7.30
CA GLN A 15 -2.23 -4.70 -7.88
C GLN A 15 -1.72 -5.13 -9.26
N ARG A 16 -1.81 -6.42 -9.56
CA ARG A 16 -1.55 -6.97 -10.89
C ARG A 16 -2.69 -6.55 -11.83
N ASN A 17 -2.37 -5.85 -12.90
CA ASN A 17 -3.34 -5.46 -13.92
C ASN A 17 -3.56 -6.57 -14.97
N GLU A 18 -4.42 -6.32 -15.95
CA GLU A 18 -4.75 -7.26 -17.03
C GLU A 18 -3.54 -7.66 -17.90
N TYR A 19 -2.54 -6.78 -18.01
CA TYR A 19 -1.29 -7.03 -18.73
C TYR A 19 -0.26 -7.81 -17.91
N GLY A 20 -0.58 -8.14 -16.65
CA GLY A 20 0.33 -8.81 -15.73
C GLY A 20 1.41 -7.92 -15.11
N MET A 21 1.27 -6.60 -15.24
CA MET A 21 2.15 -5.60 -14.64
C MET A 21 1.61 -5.18 -13.27
N VAL A 22 2.49 -4.67 -12.40
CA VAL A 22 2.10 -4.14 -11.10
C VAL A 22 1.78 -2.66 -11.22
N GLU A 23 0.57 -2.28 -10.84
CA GLU A 23 0.11 -0.89 -10.71
C GLU A 23 0.08 -0.52 -9.23
N TRP A 24 0.79 0.56 -8.86
CA TRP A 24 0.89 1.02 -7.47
C TRP A 24 -0.21 2.01 -7.15
N LEU A 25 -1.02 1.68 -6.14
CA LEU A 25 -2.16 2.47 -5.71
C LEU A 25 -1.67 3.58 -4.77
N VAL A 26 -1.31 4.73 -5.36
CA VAL A 26 -0.72 5.87 -4.63
C VAL A 26 -1.64 6.49 -3.58
N ASP A 27 -2.95 6.26 -3.70
CA ASP A 27 -3.94 6.68 -2.69
C ASP A 27 -3.94 5.76 -1.46
N ASP A 28 -3.37 4.55 -1.57
CA ASP A 28 -3.31 3.53 -0.50
C ASP A 28 -1.94 3.47 0.18
N VAL A 29 -1.37 4.64 0.48
CA VAL A 29 -0.13 4.75 1.25
C VAL A 29 -0.44 4.77 2.74
N VAL A 30 0.10 3.82 3.49
CA VAL A 30 -0.11 3.70 4.94
C VAL A 30 1.20 3.69 5.70
N ARG A 31 1.19 4.11 6.96
CA ARG A 31 2.38 4.04 7.84
C ARG A 31 2.64 2.64 8.38
N GLU A 32 1.58 1.87 8.55
CA GLU A 32 1.62 0.54 9.15
C GLU A 32 1.22 -0.50 8.12
N ARG A 33 2.17 -1.35 7.74
CA ARG A 33 1.97 -2.45 6.78
C ARG A 33 0.77 -3.33 7.14
N GLN A 34 0.52 -3.53 8.43
CA GLN A 34 -0.55 -4.36 8.98
C GLN A 34 -1.94 -3.91 8.51
N VAL A 35 -2.13 -2.63 8.16
CA VAL A 35 -3.40 -2.13 7.62
C VAL A 35 -3.70 -2.77 6.28
N LEU A 36 -2.73 -2.77 5.36
CA LEU A 36 -2.85 -3.41 4.05
C LEU A 36 -2.93 -4.93 4.16
N GLU A 37 -2.15 -5.54 5.06
CA GLU A 37 -2.22 -7.00 5.29
C GLU A 37 -3.58 -7.45 5.81
N SER A 38 -4.17 -6.67 6.73
CA SER A 38 -5.49 -6.97 7.28
C SER A 38 -6.56 -6.90 6.19
N TYR A 39 -6.50 -5.89 5.32
CA TYR A 39 -7.37 -5.76 4.16
C TYR A 39 -7.24 -6.98 3.21
N LEU A 40 -6.01 -7.38 2.88
CA LEU A 40 -5.75 -8.54 2.02
C LEU A 40 -6.23 -9.86 2.67
N TYR A 41 -5.99 -10.04 3.95
CA TYR A 41 -6.44 -11.24 4.67
C TYR A 41 -7.97 -11.36 4.69
N GLN A 42 -8.67 -10.26 4.96
CA GLN A 42 -10.15 -10.21 4.96
C GLN A 42 -10.75 -10.51 3.59
N THR A 43 -10.03 -10.19 2.51
CA THR A 43 -10.44 -10.47 1.13
C THR A 43 -10.00 -11.86 0.64
N GLY A 44 -9.39 -12.68 1.51
CA GLY A 44 -9.03 -14.07 1.22
C GLY A 44 -7.63 -14.27 0.64
N TYR A 45 -6.83 -13.20 0.58
CA TYR A 45 -5.43 -13.27 0.15
C TYR A 45 -4.52 -13.78 1.26
N VAL A 46 -3.48 -14.48 0.84
CA VAL A 46 -2.40 -14.98 1.71
C VAL A 46 -1.06 -14.51 1.19
N CYS A 47 -0.14 -14.27 2.12
CA CYS A 47 1.24 -13.93 1.79
C CYS A 47 1.94 -15.17 1.22
N GLU A 48 2.33 -15.12 -0.05
CA GLU A 48 3.11 -16.16 -0.71
C GLU A 48 4.61 -15.96 -0.48
N TYR A 49 5.04 -14.70 -0.46
CA TYR A 49 6.45 -14.35 -0.31
C TYR A 49 6.59 -13.04 0.46
N ALA A 50 7.59 -13.00 1.33
CA ALA A 50 7.92 -11.84 2.16
C ALA A 50 9.44 -11.63 2.18
N ASP A 51 9.84 -10.39 1.94
CA ASP A 51 11.19 -9.87 2.18
C ASP A 51 11.07 -8.61 3.06
N ARG A 52 12.20 -7.99 3.43
CA ARG A 52 12.25 -6.79 4.28
C ARG A 52 11.50 -5.60 3.71
N GLU A 53 11.40 -5.51 2.39
CA GLU A 53 10.82 -4.35 1.69
C GLU A 53 9.66 -4.70 0.76
N TYR A 54 9.38 -5.98 0.55
CA TYR A 54 8.46 -6.43 -0.48
C TYR A 54 7.69 -7.68 -0.08
N TRP A 55 6.38 -7.68 -0.33
CA TRP A 55 5.49 -8.79 -0.02
C TRP A 55 4.59 -9.08 -1.22
N LYS A 56 4.32 -10.37 -1.46
CA LYS A 56 3.49 -10.86 -2.56
C LYS A 56 2.31 -11.65 -2.01
N TYR A 57 1.13 -11.38 -2.52
CA TYR A 57 -0.12 -11.96 -2.05
C TYR A 57 -0.90 -12.58 -3.20
N ARG A 58 -1.44 -13.76 -2.93
CA ARG A 58 -2.30 -14.52 -3.85
C ARG A 58 -3.54 -15.01 -3.13
N LEU A 59 -4.61 -15.32 -3.86
CA LEU A 59 -5.74 -16.04 -3.29
C LEU A 59 -5.32 -17.46 -2.88
N LYS A 60 -5.94 -18.01 -1.83
CA LYS A 60 -5.70 -19.41 -1.43
C LYS A 60 -6.00 -20.42 -2.54
N THR A 61 -6.95 -20.08 -3.41
CA THR A 61 -7.45 -20.90 -4.51
C THR A 61 -6.69 -20.71 -5.83
N SER A 62 -5.73 -19.78 -5.88
CA SER A 62 -4.97 -19.45 -7.09
C SER A 62 -3.47 -19.45 -6.77
N ASN A 63 -2.64 -19.81 -7.76
CA ASN A 63 -1.19 -19.62 -7.68
C ASN A 63 -0.75 -18.28 -8.29
N GLN A 64 -1.69 -17.50 -8.84
CA GLN A 64 -1.39 -16.17 -9.37
C GLN A 64 -1.27 -15.17 -8.22
N VAL A 65 -0.16 -14.41 -8.23
CA VAL A 65 0.01 -13.25 -7.35
C VAL A 65 -0.76 -12.08 -7.94
N ASP A 66 -1.70 -11.54 -7.19
CA ASP A 66 -2.53 -10.41 -7.63
C ASP A 66 -2.21 -9.13 -6.86
N PHE A 67 -1.69 -9.22 -5.64
CA PHE A 67 -1.40 -8.06 -4.80
C PHE A 67 0.04 -8.06 -4.28
N TYR A 68 0.53 -6.85 -4.04
CA TYR A 68 1.89 -6.58 -3.62
C TYR A 68 1.86 -5.51 -2.54
N ILE A 69 2.69 -5.64 -1.51
CA ILE A 69 2.98 -4.52 -0.62
C ILE A 69 4.46 -4.18 -0.77
N ARG A 70 4.77 -2.89 -0.85
CA ARG A 70 6.16 -2.41 -0.90
C ARG A 70 6.40 -1.35 0.16
N LYS A 71 7.55 -1.43 0.82
CA LYS A 71 8.06 -0.36 1.68
C LYS A 71 8.55 0.80 0.82
N ILE A 72 8.12 2.02 1.14
CA ILE A 72 8.53 3.26 0.48
C ILE A 72 8.97 4.29 1.52
N VAL A 73 9.72 5.28 1.08
CA VAL A 73 10.15 6.41 1.90
C VAL A 73 9.57 7.67 1.29
N VAL A 74 8.78 8.42 2.07
CA VAL A 74 8.12 9.65 1.62
C VAL A 74 8.65 10.85 2.41
N PRO A 75 8.80 12.04 1.79
CA PRO A 75 9.13 13.26 2.52
C PRO A 75 8.06 13.58 3.57
N ALA A 76 8.46 13.95 4.79
CA ALA A 76 7.53 14.25 5.88
C ALA A 76 6.74 15.55 5.67
N ASP A 77 7.14 16.39 4.71
CA ASP A 77 6.48 17.65 4.37
C ASP A 77 5.22 17.46 3.49
N ASP A 78 5.01 16.26 2.92
CA ASP A 78 3.78 15.90 2.19
C ASP A 78 2.62 15.54 3.14
N LYS A 79 2.37 16.39 4.14
CA LYS A 79 1.17 16.35 4.99
C LYS A 79 -0.12 16.74 4.26
N LYS A 80 -0.06 17.06 2.96
CA LYS A 80 -1.25 17.39 2.17
C LYS A 80 -1.76 16.15 1.42
N GLN A 81 -2.86 15.61 1.95
CA GLN A 81 -3.83 14.74 1.27
C GLN A 81 -3.61 13.23 1.28
N LEU A 82 -3.34 12.63 2.44
CA LEU A 82 -3.84 11.27 2.70
C LEU A 82 -4.80 11.30 3.88
N GLY A 83 -6.10 11.28 3.57
CA GLY A 83 -7.19 11.16 4.53
C GLY A 83 -7.90 12.48 4.88
N SER A 84 -8.79 12.95 4.01
CA SER A 84 -10.11 13.53 4.35
C SER A 84 -10.71 14.25 3.13
N ARG A 85 -11.22 13.49 2.15
CA ARG A 85 -12.43 13.95 1.47
C ARG A 85 -13.60 13.49 2.32
N HIS A 86 -13.99 14.34 3.27
CA HIS A 86 -15.37 14.34 3.74
C HIS A 86 -16.22 14.55 2.49
N VAL A 87 -16.97 13.53 2.09
CA VAL A 87 -18.04 13.69 1.12
C VAL A 87 -19.15 14.38 1.90
N ASP A 88 -19.18 15.71 1.83
CA ASP A 88 -20.35 16.49 2.24
C ASP A 88 -21.48 16.15 1.25
N LYS A 89 -22.27 15.14 1.59
CA LYS A 89 -23.59 14.94 0.98
C LYS A 89 -24.56 15.85 1.72
N GLY A 90 -24.73 17.04 1.15
CA GLY A 90 -25.99 17.78 1.02
C GLY A 90 -26.86 18.02 2.26
N VAL A 91 -27.13 19.31 2.51
CA VAL A 91 -28.50 19.85 2.54
C VAL A 91 -28.52 21.15 1.73
#